data_AF-A0A834FAX1-F1
#
_entry.id   AF-A0A834FAX1-F1
#
_cell.length_a   1.000
_cell.length_b   1.000
_cell.length_c   1.000
_cell.angle_alpha   90.00
_cell.angle_beta   90.00
_cell.angle_gamma   90.00
#
_symmetry.space_group_name_H-M   'P 1'
#
loop_
_entity.id
_entity.type
_entity.pdbx_description
1 polymer ?
#
loop_
_entity_poly.entity_id
_entity_poly.type
_entity_poly.pdbx_seq_one_letter_code
_entity_poly.pdbx_strand_id
1 'polypeptide(L)'
;MWAVLLNGSKVEGGDWRTENSRFLFLSEKLGSIMTLTETSIKRMLPTTYVRSFVAHEIFVATTYFKNLKPAMDRYVFRDGTAKTLMSLTGTIPVTFSGNLYNIPVCVWIKERYPQAAPICYVKPTPEMMMVRRGFLSGDGQVILPYLKEWKKGDCDLIGLLQVMVAVFGEFPPVSMRPFPEKEQGTCRLHTGPDGNSVLLLPSEDGQPLQRGNETNC
;
A
#
# COMPACT_ATOMS: atom_id res chain seq x y z
N MET A 1 -23.85 36.54 -18.07
CA MET A 1 -25.23 36.65 -17.58
C MET A 1 -26.01 35.47 -18.13
N TRP A 2 -26.19 34.41 -17.34
CA TRP A 2 -27.15 33.35 -17.61
C TRP A 2 -27.67 32.86 -16.26
N ALA A 3 -28.98 32.63 -16.18
CA ALA A 3 -29.70 32.24 -14.98
C ALA A 3 -30.31 30.84 -15.21
N VAL A 4 -30.09 29.93 -14.27
CA VAL A 4 -30.90 28.70 -14.18
C VAL A 4 -31.84 28.88 -13.00
N LEU A 5 -33.14 28.91 -13.31
CA LEU A 5 -34.21 28.97 -12.32
C LEU A 5 -34.46 27.55 -11.80
N LEU A 6 -34.13 27.30 -10.53
CA LEU A 6 -34.70 26.22 -9.75
C LEU A 6 -35.24 26.79 -8.44
N ASN A 7 -36.56 26.70 -8.28
CA ASN A 7 -37.32 26.82 -7.03
C ASN A 7 -37.16 28.12 -6.21
N GLY A 8 -37.38 29.27 -6.85
CA GLY A 8 -38.13 30.39 -6.23
C GLY A 8 -37.63 30.95 -4.89
N SER A 9 -36.38 30.75 -4.50
CA SER A 9 -35.79 31.36 -3.31
C SER A 9 -34.47 32.01 -3.66
N LYS A 10 -34.44 33.34 -3.53
CA LYS A 10 -33.26 34.17 -3.72
C LYS A 10 -32.29 33.89 -2.57
N VAL A 11 -31.22 33.14 -2.85
CA VAL A 11 -30.12 32.93 -1.89
C VAL A 11 -29.03 33.94 -2.23
N GLU A 12 -28.77 34.87 -1.30
CA GLU A 12 -27.72 35.88 -1.45
C GLU A 12 -26.32 35.27 -1.24
N GLY A 13 -25.43 35.56 -2.19
CA GLY A 13 -23.98 35.73 -2.00
C GLY A 13 -23.21 34.69 -1.18
N GLY A 14 -22.94 33.52 -1.77
CA GLY A 14 -21.90 32.60 -1.32
C GLY A 14 -20.77 32.46 -2.34
N ASP A 15 -19.52 32.42 -1.87
CA ASP A 15 -18.30 32.29 -2.67
C ASP A 15 -18.32 31.05 -3.58
N TRP A 16 -18.35 31.28 -4.90
CA TRP A 16 -18.45 30.24 -5.94
C TRP A 16 -17.31 29.21 -5.89
N ARG A 17 -16.16 29.57 -5.28
CA ARG A 17 -15.01 28.65 -5.18
C ARG A 17 -15.25 27.50 -4.21
N THR A 18 -16.05 27.71 -3.16
CA THR A 18 -16.23 26.71 -2.10
C THR A 18 -17.33 25.71 -2.44
N GLU A 19 -18.39 26.16 -3.13
CA GLU A 19 -19.50 25.31 -3.58
C GLU A 19 -19.07 24.33 -4.68
N ASN A 20 -18.22 24.77 -5.62
CA ASN A 20 -17.63 23.91 -6.64
C ASN A 20 -16.69 22.87 -6.04
N SER A 21 -15.91 23.23 -5.01
CA SER A 21 -15.08 22.27 -4.28
C SER A 21 -15.93 21.23 -3.54
N ARG A 22 -17.07 21.60 -2.96
CA ARG A 22 -18.01 20.64 -2.35
C ARG A 22 -18.67 19.75 -3.38
N PHE A 23 -19.03 20.25 -4.55
CA PHE A 23 -19.60 19.45 -5.65
C PHE A 23 -18.58 18.51 -6.29
N LEU A 24 -17.31 18.93 -6.40
CA LEU A 24 -16.19 18.09 -6.86
C LEU A 24 -15.82 17.05 -5.79
N PHE A 25 -15.78 17.42 -4.50
CA PHE A 25 -15.60 16.46 -3.42
C PHE A 25 -16.77 15.46 -3.34
N LEU A 26 -18.02 15.90 -3.56
CA LEU A 26 -19.17 15.02 -3.58
C LEU A 26 -19.19 14.15 -4.84
N SER A 27 -18.72 14.62 -6.00
CA SER A 27 -18.59 13.78 -7.19
C SER A 27 -17.45 12.76 -7.06
N GLU A 28 -16.35 13.11 -6.38
CA GLU A 28 -15.29 12.17 -6.00
C GLU A 28 -15.76 11.16 -4.93
N LYS A 29 -16.61 11.59 -3.99
CA LYS A 29 -17.15 10.72 -2.92
C LYS A 29 -18.32 9.84 -3.40
N LEU A 30 -19.07 10.29 -4.40
CA LEU A 30 -20.14 9.53 -5.08
C LEU A 30 -19.60 8.65 -6.23
N GLY A 31 -18.38 8.88 -6.69
CA GLY A 31 -17.66 7.98 -7.62
C GLY A 31 -17.21 6.65 -6.99
N SER A 32 -17.34 6.50 -5.66
CA SER A 32 -16.82 5.37 -4.88
C SER A 32 -17.87 4.36 -4.40
N ILE A 33 -19.00 4.26 -5.11
CA ILE A 33 -19.83 3.04 -5.10
C ILE A 33 -20.17 2.62 -6.53
N MET A 34 -19.25 2.82 -7.47
CA MET A 34 -19.30 2.03 -8.70
C MET A 34 -18.81 0.63 -8.35
N THR A 35 -19.75 -0.30 -8.18
CA THR A 35 -19.42 -1.74 -8.16
C THR A 35 -18.61 -2.03 -9.42
N LEU A 36 -17.36 -2.46 -9.26
CA LEU A 36 -16.50 -2.82 -10.39
C LEU A 36 -17.19 -3.95 -11.18
N THR A 37 -17.58 -3.67 -12.41
CA THR A 37 -18.24 -4.65 -13.30
C THR A 37 -17.28 -5.14 -14.37
N GLU A 38 -17.47 -6.35 -14.86
CA GLU A 38 -16.69 -6.88 -15.99
C GLU A 38 -16.73 -5.94 -17.21
N THR A 39 -17.89 -5.34 -17.50
CA THR A 39 -18.06 -4.39 -18.62
C THR A 39 -17.28 -3.10 -18.41
N SER A 40 -17.21 -2.56 -17.17
CA SER A 40 -16.36 -1.42 -16.85
C SER A 40 -14.88 -1.73 -17.03
N ILE A 41 -14.41 -2.90 -16.59
CA ILE A 41 -13.02 -3.33 -16.77
C ILE A 41 -12.69 -3.48 -18.25
N LYS A 42 -13.57 -4.12 -19.02
CA LYS A 42 -13.42 -4.28 -20.48
C LYS A 42 -13.28 -2.95 -21.21
N ARG A 43 -13.97 -1.90 -20.74
CA ARG A 43 -13.87 -0.53 -21.29
C ARG A 43 -12.56 0.17 -20.96
N MET A 44 -11.91 -0.19 -19.85
CA MET A 44 -10.59 0.37 -19.48
C MET A 44 -9.47 -0.18 -20.37
N LEU A 45 -9.62 -1.39 -20.89
CA LEU A 45 -8.59 -2.09 -21.65
C LEU A 45 -8.47 -1.58 -23.09
N PRO A 46 -7.26 -1.22 -23.57
CA PRO A 46 -6.99 -0.95 -24.97
C PRO A 46 -7.25 -2.17 -25.87
N THR A 47 -7.42 -1.94 -27.17
CA THR A 47 -7.62 -3.00 -28.18
C THR A 47 -6.41 -3.92 -28.36
N THR A 48 -5.25 -3.55 -27.84
CA THR A 48 -4.05 -4.40 -27.82
C THR A 48 -4.19 -5.63 -26.92
N TYR A 49 -5.12 -5.60 -25.96
CA TYR A 49 -5.47 -6.73 -25.11
C TYR A 49 -6.57 -7.60 -25.74
N VAL A 50 -6.61 -8.88 -25.37
CA VAL A 50 -7.79 -9.73 -25.56
C VAL A 50 -8.88 -9.30 -24.56
N ARG A 51 -9.52 -8.15 -24.80
CA ARG A 51 -10.27 -7.38 -23.80
C ARG A 51 -11.32 -8.17 -23.04
N SER A 52 -12.14 -8.98 -23.72
CA SER A 52 -13.18 -9.77 -23.02
C SER A 52 -12.57 -10.78 -22.06
N PHE A 53 -11.53 -11.50 -22.49
CA PHE A 53 -10.87 -12.51 -21.68
C PHE A 53 -10.16 -11.88 -20.48
N VAL A 54 -9.37 -10.83 -20.73
CA VAL A 54 -8.62 -10.13 -19.68
C VAL A 54 -9.56 -9.46 -18.67
N ALA A 55 -10.68 -8.89 -19.13
CA ALA A 55 -11.67 -8.29 -18.24
C ALA A 55 -12.34 -9.32 -17.33
N HIS A 56 -12.68 -10.49 -17.88
CA HIS A 56 -13.25 -11.59 -17.10
C HIS A 56 -12.27 -12.07 -16.02
N GLU A 57 -11.02 -12.32 -16.38
CA GLU A 57 -9.96 -12.74 -15.44
C GLU A 57 -9.78 -11.74 -14.30
N ILE A 58 -9.74 -10.44 -14.62
CA ILE A 58 -9.64 -9.37 -13.63
C ILE A 58 -10.90 -9.30 -12.76
N PHE A 59 -12.09 -9.44 -13.36
CA PHE A 59 -13.36 -9.40 -12.64
C PHE A 59 -13.46 -10.55 -11.62
N VAL A 60 -13.09 -11.76 -12.03
CA VAL A 60 -13.00 -12.92 -11.14
C VAL A 60 -11.99 -12.62 -10.03
N ALA A 61 -10.75 -12.26 -10.35
CA ALA A 61 -9.71 -11.98 -9.35
C ALA A 61 -10.12 -10.91 -8.33
N THR A 62 -10.73 -9.81 -8.78
CA THR A 62 -11.17 -8.71 -7.91
C THR A 62 -12.43 -9.02 -7.10
N THR A 63 -13.22 -10.01 -7.52
CA THR A 63 -14.34 -10.54 -6.72
C THR A 63 -13.84 -11.32 -5.50
N TYR A 64 -12.78 -12.13 -5.67
CA TYR A 64 -12.14 -12.86 -4.58
C TYR A 64 -11.23 -11.97 -3.73
N PHE A 65 -10.39 -11.14 -4.36
CA PHE A 65 -9.45 -10.23 -3.73
C PHE A 65 -9.93 -8.78 -3.80
N LYS A 66 -10.94 -8.44 -2.99
CA LYS A 66 -11.71 -7.18 -3.04
C LYS A 66 -10.86 -5.90 -2.88
N ASN A 67 -9.70 -6.02 -2.27
CA ASN A 67 -8.76 -4.92 -2.04
C ASN A 67 -7.86 -4.63 -3.25
N LEU A 68 -7.83 -5.50 -4.26
CA LEU A 68 -7.15 -5.22 -5.52
C LEU A 68 -8.04 -4.35 -6.41
N LYS A 69 -7.46 -3.27 -6.94
CA LYS A 69 -8.15 -2.33 -7.83
C LYS A 69 -7.47 -2.31 -9.20
N PRO A 70 -8.23 -2.47 -10.30
CA PRO A 70 -7.70 -2.33 -11.64
C PRO A 70 -7.45 -0.86 -11.97
N ALA A 71 -6.34 -0.58 -12.64
CA ALA A 71 -6.03 0.74 -13.16
C ALA A 71 -5.13 0.64 -14.40
N MET A 72 -5.35 1.50 -15.39
CA MET A 72 -4.40 1.70 -16.48
C MET A 72 -3.31 2.67 -16.01
N ASP A 73 -2.05 2.22 -16.00
CA ASP A 73 -0.94 2.98 -15.44
C ASP A 73 0.34 2.79 -16.28
N ARG A 74 1.28 3.72 -16.16
CA ARG A 74 2.55 3.72 -16.89
C ARG A 74 3.54 2.77 -16.23
N TYR A 75 3.85 1.68 -16.92
CA TYR A 75 4.91 0.74 -16.55
C TYR A 75 6.20 1.05 -17.30
N VAL A 76 7.34 1.07 -16.59
CA VAL A 76 8.68 1.21 -17.18
C VAL A 76 9.38 -0.13 -17.10
N PHE A 77 9.72 -0.68 -18.26
CA PHE A 77 10.46 -1.93 -18.39
C PHE A 77 11.95 -1.72 -18.05
N ARG A 78 12.65 -2.84 -17.78
CA ARG A 78 14.08 -2.82 -17.43
C ARG A 78 14.99 -2.28 -18.54
N ASP A 79 14.54 -2.32 -19.79
CA ASP A 79 15.23 -1.73 -20.94
C ASP A 79 15.02 -0.20 -21.05
N GLY A 80 14.27 0.40 -20.12
CA GLY A 80 13.92 1.82 -20.11
C GLY A 80 12.67 2.17 -20.91
N THR A 81 12.12 1.24 -21.69
CA THR A 81 10.89 1.46 -22.45
C THR A 81 9.71 1.65 -21.50
N ALA A 82 8.80 2.58 -21.82
CA ALA A 82 7.57 2.78 -21.05
C ALA A 82 6.33 2.41 -21.86
N LYS A 83 5.34 1.77 -21.21
CA LYS A 83 4.02 1.49 -21.80
C LYS A 83 2.91 1.69 -20.77
N THR A 84 1.73 2.03 -21.24
CA THR A 84 0.53 2.03 -20.40
C THR A 84 -0.04 0.61 -20.33
N LEU A 85 -0.03 -0.01 -19.15
CA LEU A 85 -0.49 -1.38 -18.93
C LEU A 85 -1.62 -1.40 -17.90
N MET A 86 -2.43 -2.45 -17.95
CA MET A 86 -3.40 -2.73 -16.90
C MET A 86 -2.65 -3.25 -15.66
N SER A 87 -2.95 -2.70 -14.50
CA SER A 87 -2.41 -3.12 -13.21
C SER A 87 -3.54 -3.47 -12.24
N LEU A 88 -3.27 -4.39 -11.31
CA LEU A 88 -4.08 -4.67 -10.14
C LEU A 88 -3.24 -4.31 -8.91
N THR A 89 -3.58 -3.20 -8.27
CA THR A 89 -2.83 -2.70 -7.11
C THR A 89 -3.72 -2.73 -5.88
N GLY A 90 -3.16 -3.17 -4.76
CA GLY A 90 -3.89 -3.27 -3.50
C GLY A 90 -3.22 -4.27 -2.57
N THR A 91 -4.02 -4.98 -1.78
CA THR A 91 -3.52 -5.99 -0.84
C THR A 91 -4.15 -7.36 -1.09
N ILE A 92 -3.40 -8.41 -0.78
CA ILE A 92 -3.91 -9.78 -0.67
C ILE A 92 -3.88 -10.24 0.80
N PRO A 93 -4.93 -10.91 1.29
CA PRO A 93 -4.98 -11.45 2.64
C PRO A 93 -4.11 -12.71 2.74
N VAL A 94 -3.19 -12.73 3.70
CA VAL A 94 -2.23 -13.82 3.92
C VAL A 94 -2.23 -14.19 5.41
N THR A 95 -2.38 -15.47 5.72
CA THR A 95 -2.27 -15.94 7.10
C THR A 95 -0.82 -16.37 7.38
N PHE A 96 -0.19 -15.77 8.38
CA PHE A 96 1.16 -16.13 8.83
C PHE A 96 1.14 -16.27 10.36
N SER A 97 1.64 -17.39 10.88
CA SER A 97 1.66 -17.67 12.34
C SER A 97 0.30 -17.44 13.02
N GLY A 98 -0.78 -17.87 12.38
CA GLY A 98 -2.16 -17.75 12.89
C GLY A 98 -2.81 -16.37 12.74
N ASN A 99 -2.07 -15.34 12.29
CA ASN A 99 -2.58 -13.98 12.12
C ASN A 99 -2.78 -13.64 10.65
N LEU A 100 -3.84 -12.89 10.36
CA LEU A 100 -4.17 -12.41 9.01
C LEU A 100 -3.49 -11.06 8.74
N TYR A 101 -2.67 -11.00 7.70
CA TYR A 101 -1.97 -9.81 7.23
C TYR A 101 -2.42 -9.43 5.82
N ASN A 102 -2.46 -8.14 5.54
CA ASN A 102 -2.76 -7.60 4.21
C ASN A 102 -1.45 -7.25 3.51
N ILE A 103 -0.99 -8.11 2.61
CA ILE A 103 0.30 -7.91 1.92
C ILE A 103 0.08 -7.05 0.69
N PRO A 104 0.75 -5.88 0.58
CA PRO A 104 0.59 -4.98 -0.56
C PRO A 104 1.29 -5.52 -1.80
N VAL A 105 0.54 -5.63 -2.89
CA VAL A 105 1.00 -6.17 -4.17
C VAL A 105 0.56 -5.30 -5.33
N CYS A 106 1.28 -5.45 -6.45
CA CYS A 106 0.96 -4.82 -7.72
C CYS A 106 1.19 -5.85 -8.83
N VAL A 107 0.12 -6.24 -9.53
CA VAL A 107 0.15 -7.21 -10.62
C VAL A 107 -0.10 -6.51 -11.94
N TRP A 108 0.90 -6.45 -12.81
CA TRP A 108 0.80 -5.89 -14.15
C TRP A 108 0.42 -6.96 -15.15
N ILE A 109 -0.68 -6.72 -15.88
CA ILE A 109 -1.14 -7.58 -16.96
C ILE A 109 -0.43 -7.15 -18.24
N LYS A 110 0.35 -8.05 -18.85
CA LYS A 110 1.04 -7.77 -20.13
C LYS A 110 0.03 -7.74 -21.28
N GLU A 111 0.32 -6.98 -22.34
CA GLU A 111 -0.53 -6.93 -23.54
C GLU A 111 -0.74 -8.33 -24.18
N ARG A 112 0.29 -9.18 -24.10
CA ARG A 112 0.25 -10.57 -24.62
C ARG A 112 -0.47 -11.55 -23.68
N TYR A 113 -1.03 -11.12 -22.54
CA TYR A 113 -1.77 -12.00 -21.64
C TYR A 113 -2.97 -12.64 -22.37
N PRO A 114 -3.25 -13.95 -22.16
CA PRO A 114 -2.60 -14.90 -21.25
C PRO A 114 -1.42 -15.66 -21.84
N GLN A 115 -0.92 -15.31 -23.04
CA GLN A 115 0.27 -15.97 -23.62
C GLN A 115 1.57 -15.63 -22.89
N ALA A 116 1.58 -14.52 -22.14
CA ALA A 116 2.70 -14.12 -21.29
C ALA A 116 2.22 -13.90 -19.86
N ALA A 117 2.98 -14.43 -18.90
CA ALA A 117 2.69 -14.27 -17.48
C ALA A 117 2.61 -12.78 -17.07
N PRO A 118 1.76 -12.43 -16.10
CA PRO A 118 1.79 -11.12 -15.44
C PRO A 118 3.14 -10.79 -14.82
N ILE A 119 3.39 -9.51 -14.52
CA ILE A 119 4.55 -9.06 -13.75
C ILE A 119 4.08 -8.68 -12.36
N CYS A 120 4.55 -9.35 -11.33
CA CYS A 120 4.10 -9.13 -9.96
C CYS A 120 5.18 -8.45 -9.13
N TYR A 121 4.77 -7.53 -8.27
CA TYR A 121 5.62 -6.86 -7.29
C TYR A 121 4.98 -6.89 -5.91
N VAL A 122 5.81 -7.00 -4.88
CA VAL A 122 5.45 -6.61 -3.52
C VAL A 122 5.78 -5.13 -3.36
N LYS A 123 4.84 -4.35 -2.81
CA LYS A 123 5.00 -2.90 -2.64
C LYS A 123 4.89 -2.50 -1.16
N PRO A 124 5.97 -2.57 -0.38
CA PRO A 124 5.95 -2.21 1.03
C PRO A 124 5.40 -0.79 1.25
N THR A 125 4.63 -0.59 2.32
CA THR A 125 4.28 0.75 2.79
C THR A 125 5.49 1.42 3.46
N PRO A 126 5.46 2.73 3.77
CA PRO A 126 6.56 3.41 4.47
C PRO A 126 6.90 2.79 5.84
N GLU A 127 5.96 2.11 6.47
CA GLU A 127 6.12 1.43 7.76
C GLU A 127 6.63 0.00 7.61
N MET A 128 6.76 -0.50 6.38
CA MET A 128 7.22 -1.85 6.07
C MET A 128 8.62 -1.84 5.46
N MET A 129 9.29 -2.97 5.59
CA MET A 129 10.53 -3.29 4.92
C MET A 129 10.39 -4.62 4.19
N MET A 130 10.98 -4.69 2.99
CA MET A 130 11.04 -5.93 2.23
C MET A 130 12.01 -6.90 2.89
N VAL A 131 11.59 -8.15 3.05
CA VAL A 131 12.45 -9.21 3.57
C VAL A 131 13.06 -9.96 2.39
N ARG A 132 14.37 -10.23 2.44
CA ARG A 132 15.03 -11.03 1.39
C ARG A 132 14.45 -12.43 1.35
N ARG A 133 14.00 -12.84 0.15
CA ARG A 133 13.43 -14.16 -0.15
C ARG A 133 13.94 -14.63 -1.50
N GLY A 134 14.08 -15.94 -1.70
CA GLY A 134 14.51 -16.50 -2.99
C GLY A 134 13.53 -16.23 -4.14
N PHE A 135 12.26 -15.98 -3.82
CA PHE A 135 11.22 -15.61 -4.79
C PHE A 135 11.06 -14.09 -4.96
N LEU A 136 11.93 -13.25 -4.37
CA LEU A 136 11.90 -11.80 -4.55
C LEU A 136 13.22 -11.29 -5.13
N SER A 137 13.09 -10.46 -6.15
CA SER A 137 14.18 -9.60 -6.63
C SER A 137 14.40 -8.41 -5.69
N GLY A 138 15.54 -7.73 -5.80
CA GLY A 138 15.88 -6.57 -4.95
C GLY A 138 14.94 -5.36 -5.11
N ASP A 139 14.26 -5.27 -6.25
CA ASP A 139 13.22 -4.28 -6.55
C ASP A 139 11.80 -4.74 -6.13
N GLY A 140 11.68 -5.90 -5.48
CA GLY A 140 10.41 -6.47 -5.03
C GLY A 140 9.63 -7.23 -6.09
N GLN A 141 10.22 -7.46 -7.27
CA GLN A 141 9.60 -8.31 -8.29
C GLN A 141 9.49 -9.75 -7.77
N VAL A 142 8.29 -10.32 -7.89
CA VAL A 142 8.00 -11.69 -7.48
C VAL A 142 8.41 -12.66 -8.59
N ILE A 143 9.17 -13.69 -8.22
CA ILE A 143 9.76 -14.70 -9.10
C ILE A 143 9.37 -16.08 -8.55
N LEU A 144 8.28 -16.64 -9.07
CA LEU A 144 7.74 -17.93 -8.64
C LEU A 144 7.82 -18.96 -9.78
N PRO A 145 7.94 -20.27 -9.48
CA PRO A 145 7.84 -21.32 -10.50
C PRO A 145 6.57 -21.18 -11.36
N TYR A 146 5.43 -20.88 -10.73
CA TYR A 146 4.16 -20.64 -11.41
C TYR A 146 4.22 -19.51 -12.47
N LEU A 147 5.04 -18.48 -12.25
CA LEU A 147 5.26 -17.41 -13.22
C LEU A 147 6.25 -17.82 -14.33
N LYS A 148 7.27 -18.62 -13.99
CA LYS A 148 8.30 -19.09 -14.94
C LYS A 148 7.76 -20.12 -15.91
N GLU A 149 6.88 -21.00 -15.43
CA GLU A 149 6.28 -22.10 -16.17
C GLU A 149 4.87 -21.75 -16.67
N TRP A 150 4.53 -20.46 -16.67
CA TRP A 150 3.22 -19.97 -17.06
C TRP A 150 2.81 -20.47 -18.45
N LYS A 151 1.67 -21.16 -18.50
CA LYS A 151 1.10 -21.69 -19.74
C LYS A 151 -0.38 -21.37 -19.82
N LYS A 152 -0.79 -20.75 -20.93
CA LYS A 152 -2.21 -20.47 -21.20
C LYS A 152 -3.01 -21.78 -21.13
N GLY A 153 -4.09 -21.79 -20.34
CA GLY A 153 -4.97 -22.94 -20.16
C GLY A 153 -4.68 -23.74 -18.89
N ASP A 154 -3.42 -23.73 -18.44
CA ASP A 154 -3.01 -24.38 -17.18
C ASP A 154 -2.84 -23.34 -16.05
N CYS A 155 -2.50 -22.10 -16.41
CA CYS A 155 -2.32 -20.99 -15.48
C CYS A 155 -3.33 -19.87 -15.74
N ASP A 156 -3.85 -19.30 -14.66
CA ASP A 156 -4.71 -18.12 -14.66
C ASP A 156 -4.32 -17.12 -13.56
N LEU A 157 -4.98 -15.96 -13.56
CA LEU A 157 -4.68 -14.85 -12.64
C LEU A 157 -5.06 -15.18 -11.19
N ILE A 158 -6.18 -15.88 -10.97
CA ILE A 158 -6.63 -16.23 -9.62
C ILE A 158 -5.71 -17.26 -8.96
N GLY A 159 -5.29 -18.28 -9.72
CA GLY A 159 -4.32 -19.28 -9.29
C GLY A 159 -2.98 -18.64 -8.97
N LEU A 160 -2.52 -17.68 -9.76
CA LEU A 160 -1.31 -16.90 -9.43
C LEU A 160 -1.43 -16.20 -8.08
N LEU A 161 -2.54 -15.51 -7.82
CA LEU A 161 -2.77 -14.81 -6.55
C LEU A 161 -2.88 -15.81 -5.38
N GLN A 162 -3.51 -16.96 -5.57
CA GLN A 162 -3.59 -18.02 -4.55
C GLN A 162 -2.21 -18.61 -4.24
N VAL A 163 -1.38 -18.87 -5.26
CA VAL A 163 0.01 -19.31 -5.07
C VAL A 163 0.81 -18.26 -4.30
N MET A 164 0.63 -16.97 -4.62
CA MET A 164 1.25 -15.89 -3.85
C MET A 164 0.80 -15.90 -2.38
N VAL A 165 -0.51 -16.07 -2.12
CA VAL A 165 -1.04 -16.18 -0.75
C VAL A 165 -0.40 -17.34 0.01
N ALA A 166 -0.30 -18.52 -0.61
CA ALA A 166 0.29 -19.69 0.01
C ALA A 166 1.79 -19.47 0.33
N VAL A 167 2.56 -19.01 -0.66
CA VAL A 167 4.00 -18.78 -0.48
C VAL A 167 4.28 -17.68 0.54
N PHE A 168 3.51 -16.58 0.53
CA PHE A 168 3.68 -15.50 1.49
C PHE A 168 3.22 -15.89 2.91
N GLY A 169 2.29 -16.84 3.01
CA GLY A 169 1.82 -17.37 4.29
C GLY A 169 2.84 -18.28 4.98
N GLU A 170 3.70 -18.94 4.20
CA GLU A 170 4.84 -19.68 4.72
C GLU A 170 6.06 -18.78 4.93
N PHE A 171 6.33 -17.89 3.98
CA PHE A 171 7.48 -17.00 3.96
C PHE A 171 7.06 -15.54 3.71
N PRO A 172 6.73 -14.75 4.74
CA PRO A 172 6.25 -13.38 4.55
C PRO A 172 7.26 -12.53 3.78
N PRO A 173 6.83 -11.77 2.75
CA PRO A 173 7.72 -10.97 1.92
C PRO A 173 8.09 -9.61 2.53
N VAL A 174 7.35 -9.19 3.55
CA VAL A 174 7.54 -7.91 4.25
C VAL A 174 7.51 -8.12 5.75
N SER A 175 8.17 -7.22 6.47
CA SER A 175 8.09 -7.06 7.91
C SER A 175 7.79 -5.60 8.23
N MET A 176 7.24 -5.33 9.41
CA MET A 176 7.20 -3.96 9.93
C MET A 176 8.63 -3.47 10.17
N ARG A 177 8.88 -2.19 9.88
CA ARG A 177 10.11 -1.54 10.29
C ARG A 177 10.16 -1.50 11.82
N PRO A 178 11.31 -1.76 12.44
CA PRO A 178 11.46 -1.48 13.86
C PRO A 178 11.22 0.01 14.08
N PHE A 179 10.38 0.35 15.04
CA PHE A 179 10.30 1.73 15.50
C PHE A 179 11.68 2.12 16.02
N PRO A 180 12.21 3.31 15.69
CA PRO A 180 13.37 3.81 16.40
C PRO A 180 12.96 3.87 17.88
N GLU A 181 13.62 3.07 18.73
CA GLU A 181 13.59 3.31 20.16
C GLU A 181 13.97 4.78 20.34
N LYS A 182 13.07 5.60 20.87
CA LYS A 182 13.49 6.86 21.48
C LYS A 182 14.55 6.43 22.49
N GLU A 183 15.78 6.93 22.36
CA GLU A 183 16.86 6.68 23.29
C GLU A 183 16.32 6.89 24.71
N GLN A 184 15.92 5.81 25.35
CA GLN A 184 15.68 5.80 26.78
C GLN A 184 17.07 5.99 27.34
N GLY A 185 17.31 7.20 27.84
CA GLY A 185 18.58 7.63 28.41
C GLY A 185 19.17 6.48 29.19
N THR A 186 20.32 6.00 28.75
CA THR A 186 21.05 4.94 29.44
C THR A 186 21.30 5.45 30.85
N CYS A 187 20.58 4.95 31.85
CA CYS A 187 20.97 5.11 33.24
C CYS A 187 22.29 4.35 33.41
N ARG A 188 23.41 5.01 33.11
CA ARG A 188 24.74 4.47 33.42
C ARG A 188 24.91 4.60 34.92
N LEU A 189 24.86 3.47 35.64
CA LEU A 189 25.42 3.41 36.99
C LEU A 189 26.94 3.56 36.85
N HIS A 190 27.45 4.74 37.21
CA HIS A 190 28.87 4.90 37.45
C HIS A 190 29.16 4.40 38.85
N THR A 191 29.93 3.31 38.96
CA THR A 191 30.44 2.85 40.25
C THR A 191 31.73 3.61 40.51
N GLY A 192 31.70 4.57 41.45
CA GLY A 192 32.91 5.24 41.91
C GLY A 192 33.80 4.27 42.70
N PRO A 193 35.10 4.57 42.84
CA PRO A 193 36.07 3.71 43.55
C PRO A 193 35.74 3.49 45.04
N ASP A 194 34.73 4.18 45.57
CA ASP A 194 34.38 4.18 46.99
C ASP A 194 33.05 3.43 47.27
N GLY A 195 32.49 2.74 46.28
CA GLY A 195 31.30 1.90 46.43
C GLY A 195 29.96 2.64 46.51
N ASN A 196 29.94 3.97 46.36
CA ASN A 196 28.70 4.74 46.36
C ASN A 196 28.16 4.90 44.92
N SER A 197 26.90 4.51 44.69
CA SER A 197 26.22 4.64 43.40
C SER A 197 25.45 5.96 43.34
N VAL A 198 25.78 6.82 42.37
CA VAL A 198 25.04 8.08 42.16
C VAL A 198 24.21 7.96 40.88
N LEU A 199 22.89 8.12 41.01
CA LEU A 199 21.98 8.29 39.88
C LEU A 199 22.03 9.76 39.45
N LEU A 200 22.67 10.03 38.31
CA LEU A 200 22.57 11.33 37.66
C LEU A 200 21.36 11.31 36.74
N LEU A 201 20.27 11.94 37.17
CA LEU A 201 19.18 12.31 36.28
C LEU A 201 19.60 13.56 35.49
N PRO A 202 19.34 13.64 34.18
CA PRO A 202 19.54 14.88 33.46
C PRO A 202 18.47 15.87 33.94
N SER A 203 18.89 16.94 34.61
CA SER A 203 18.03 18.09 34.83
C SER A 203 17.82 18.80 33.50
N GLU A 204 16.57 18.88 33.07
CA GLU A 204 16.16 19.93 32.15
C GLU A 204 16.08 21.27 32.93
N ASP A 205 16.44 22.34 32.23
CA ASP A 205 16.48 23.74 32.66
C ASP A 205 17.70 24.21 33.47
N GLY A 206 18.53 25.01 32.77
CA GLY A 206 19.61 25.78 33.36
C GLY A 206 19.10 27.10 33.93
N GLN A 207 19.18 27.27 35.26
CA GLN A 207 19.43 28.55 35.93
C GLN A 207 19.79 28.31 37.41
N PRO A 208 20.72 29.09 38.01
CA PRO A 208 21.20 28.82 39.35
C PRO A 208 20.26 29.43 40.39
N LEU A 209 19.73 28.60 41.29
CA LEU A 209 19.03 29.06 42.49
C LEU A 209 19.80 28.56 43.72
N GLN A 210 20.58 29.46 44.33
CA GLN A 210 21.07 29.24 45.68
C GLN A 210 19.89 29.30 46.66
N ARG A 211 19.72 28.29 47.52
CA ARG A 211 19.03 28.49 48.79
C ARG A 211 19.55 27.55 49.86
N GLY A 212 19.75 28.16 51.03
CA GLY A 212 20.47 27.64 52.17
C GLY A 212 19.87 26.38 52.80
N ASN A 213 20.80 25.62 53.34
CA ASN A 213 20.66 24.64 54.39
C ASN A 213 20.03 25.26 55.65
N GLU A 214 18.82 24.84 55.99
CA GLU A 214 18.32 24.87 57.37
C GLU A 214 17.96 23.45 57.79
N THR A 215 18.82 22.88 58.63
CA THR A 215 18.62 21.66 59.41
C THR A 215 17.57 21.94 60.48
N ASN A 216 16.56 21.08 60.61
CA ASN A 216 15.79 20.99 61.84
C ASN A 216 15.72 19.54 62.32
N CYS A 217 16.08 19.40 63.60
CA CYS A 217 16.08 18.25 64.51
C CYS A 217 17.01 17.08 64.20
#